data_AF-R0KI70-F1
#
_entry.id   AF-R0KI70-F1
#
_cell.length_a   1.000
_cell.length_b   1.000
_cell.length_c   1.000
_cell.angle_alpha   90.00
_cell.angle_beta   90.00
_cell.angle_gamma   90.00
#
_symmetry.space_group_name_H-M   'P 1'
#
loop_
_entity.id
_entity.type
_entity.pdbx_description
1 polymer ?
#
loop_
_entity_poly.entity_id
_entity_poly.type
_entity_poly.pdbx_seq_one_letter_code
_entity_poly.pdbx_strand_id
1 'polypeptide(L)'
;MNCGQTCIAPDYILCEPSIQSQVVENIKATLQEFYGEDVKKSPDYERIVNKRHFRRIVSLLEGQKIAHGGETDEASCFIGSCGAWWAEAVW
;
A
#
# COMPACT_ATOMS: atom_id res chain seq x y z
N MET A 1 -1.55 -9.30 -2.89
CA MET A 1 -0.68 -10.41 -3.33
C MET A 1 0.74 -10.16 -2.86
N ASN A 2 1.27 -11.10 -2.09
CA ASN A 2 2.56 -11.14 -1.40
C ASN A 2 3.02 -9.80 -0.76
N CYS A 3 2.08 -8.94 -0.35
CA CYS A 3 2.36 -7.54 0.03
C CYS A 3 3.36 -6.82 -0.90
N GLY A 4 3.20 -6.96 -2.23
CA GLY A 4 4.07 -6.30 -3.21
C GLY A 4 5.52 -6.81 -3.25
N GLN A 5 5.87 -7.86 -2.50
CA GLN A 5 7.18 -8.50 -2.53
C GLN A 5 7.30 -9.46 -3.73
N THR A 6 6.98 -8.96 -4.92
CA THR A 6 6.98 -9.71 -6.18
C THR A 6 7.79 -8.93 -7.21
N CYS A 7 8.75 -9.56 -7.87
CA CYS A 7 9.66 -8.88 -8.80
C CYS A 7 8.98 -8.22 -10.02
N ILE A 8 7.75 -8.62 -10.33
CA ILE A 8 6.94 -8.08 -11.41
C ILE A 8 5.75 -7.25 -10.90
N ALA A 9 5.74 -6.89 -9.61
CA ALA A 9 4.73 -6.00 -9.07
C ALA A 9 4.87 -4.62 -9.71
N PRO A 10 3.76 -3.92 -9.98
CA PRO A 10 3.83 -2.53 -10.38
C PRO A 10 4.40 -1.68 -9.24
N ASP A 11 5.57 -1.08 -9.43
CA ASP A 11 6.25 -0.24 -8.42
C ASP A 11 5.59 1.14 -8.27
N TYR A 12 5.13 1.74 -9.37
CA TYR A 12 4.49 3.05 -9.41
C TYR A 12 3.50 3.17 -10.58
N ILE A 13 2.61 4.17 -10.50
CA ILE A 13 1.63 4.48 -11.54
C ILE A 13 1.93 5.87 -12.11
N LEU A 14 2.03 5.97 -13.42
CA LEU A 14 2.01 7.26 -14.13
C LEU A 14 0.64 7.46 -14.75
N CYS A 15 0.01 8.58 -14.45
CA CYS A 15 -1.31 8.92 -14.98
C CYS A 15 -1.45 10.44 -15.16
N GLU A 16 -2.43 10.86 -15.95
CA GLU A 16 -2.79 12.27 -16.07
C GLU A 16 -3.32 12.78 -14.72
N PRO A 17 -2.96 13.99 -14.26
CA PRO A 17 -3.44 14.54 -12.99
C PRO A 17 -4.98 14.54 -12.87
N SER A 18 -5.69 14.70 -13.99
CA SER A 18 -7.16 14.71 -14.05
C SER A 18 -7.79 13.38 -13.62
N ILE A 19 -7.09 12.25 -13.79
CA ILE A 19 -7.59 10.91 -13.43
C ILE A 19 -7.02 10.38 -12.11
N GLN A 20 -6.06 11.07 -11.51
CA GLN A 20 -5.36 10.61 -10.31
C GLN A 20 -6.32 10.27 -9.16
N SER A 21 -7.30 11.15 -8.90
CA SER A 21 -8.29 10.90 -7.84
C SER A 21 -9.15 9.67 -8.14
N GLN A 22 -9.52 9.47 -9.41
CA GLN A 22 -10.31 8.32 -9.82
C GLN A 22 -9.52 7.00 -9.70
N VAL A 23 -8.22 7.02 -10.02
CA VAL A 23 -7.33 5.87 -9.81
C VAL A 23 -7.27 5.51 -8.33
N VAL A 24 -7.07 6.49 -7.45
CA VAL A 24 -7.01 6.27 -6.00
C VAL A 24 -8.31 5.67 -5.47
N GLU A 25 -9.47 6.23 -5.84
CA GLU A 25 -10.77 5.73 -5.37
C GLU A 25 -11.08 4.31 -5.88
N ASN A 26 -10.76 4.01 -7.13
CA ASN A 26 -10.94 2.66 -7.66
C ASN A 26 -10.04 1.65 -6.96
N ILE A 27 -8.77 2.00 -6.67
CA ILE A 27 -7.86 1.13 -5.92
C ILE A 27 -8.41 0.87 -4.51
N LYS A 28 -8.91 1.90 -3.82
CA LYS A 28 -9.53 1.75 -2.50
C LYS A 28 -10.71 0.77 -2.54
N ALA A 29 -11.62 0.95 -3.49
CA ALA A 29 -12.79 0.10 -3.65
C ALA A 29 -12.39 -1.37 -3.90
N THR A 30 -11.42 -1.60 -4.79
CA THR A 30 -10.91 -2.95 -5.07
C THR A 30 -10.19 -3.58 -3.87
N LEU A 31 -9.43 -2.79 -3.09
CA LEU A 31 -8.79 -3.28 -1.86
C LEU A 31 -9.83 -3.72 -0.83
N GLN A 32 -10.91 -2.96 -0.68
CA GLN A 32 -12.02 -3.32 0.20
C GLN A 32 -12.75 -4.58 -0.28
N GLU A 33 -12.95 -4.74 -1.59
CA GLU A 33 -13.55 -5.94 -2.18
C GLU A 33 -12.70 -7.19 -1.91
N PHE A 34 -11.36 -7.08 -1.99
CA PHE A 34 -10.46 -8.21 -1.81
C PHE A 34 -10.19 -8.57 -0.36
N TYR A 35 -10.03 -7.56 0.51
CA TYR A 35 -9.52 -7.76 1.87
C TYR A 35 -10.54 -7.38 2.96
N GLY A 36 -11.71 -6.87 2.58
CA GLY A 36 -12.74 -6.40 3.51
C GLY A 36 -12.39 -5.06 4.15
N GLU A 37 -13.18 -4.67 5.16
CA GLU A 37 -12.97 -3.42 5.89
C GLU A 37 -11.73 -3.47 6.80
N ASP A 38 -11.42 -4.64 7.37
CA ASP A 38 -10.28 -4.86 8.25
C ASP A 38 -9.24 -5.75 7.57
N VAL A 39 -8.39 -5.11 6.76
CA VAL A 39 -7.31 -5.76 6.00
C VAL A 39 -6.37 -6.56 6.90
N LYS A 40 -6.20 -6.13 8.17
CA LYS A 40 -5.32 -6.80 9.12
C LYS A 40 -5.84 -8.19 9.51
N LYS A 41 -7.16 -8.39 9.51
CA LYS A 41 -7.81 -9.67 9.77
C LYS A 41 -7.99 -10.55 8.54
N SER A 42 -7.76 -10.01 7.34
CA SER A 42 -7.91 -10.78 6.11
C SER A 42 -6.91 -11.96 6.08
N PRO A 43 -7.38 -13.21 5.83
CA PRO A 43 -6.49 -14.36 5.70
C PRO A 43 -5.66 -14.31 4.41
N ASP A 44 -6.12 -13.56 3.41
CA ASP A 44 -5.50 -13.43 2.10
C ASP A 44 -4.48 -12.27 2.04
N TYR A 45 -4.42 -11.44 3.08
CA TYR A 45 -3.43 -10.37 3.17
C TYR A 45 -2.17 -10.86 3.86
N GLU A 46 -1.05 -10.85 3.13
CA GLU A 46 0.21 -11.40 3.62
C GLU A 46 0.94 -10.44 4.60
N ARG A 47 2.20 -10.74 4.93
CA ARG A 47 3.04 -9.93 5.82
C ARG A 47 4.42 -9.71 5.21
N ILE A 48 5.10 -8.65 5.65
CA ILE A 48 6.48 -8.39 5.25
C ILE A 48 7.39 -9.48 5.83
N VAL A 49 8.33 -9.96 5.02
CA VAL A 49 9.14 -11.15 5.33
C VAL A 49 9.91 -11.06 6.66
N ASN A 50 10.33 -9.86 7.08
CA ASN A 50 10.98 -9.64 8.37
C ASN A 50 11.00 -8.16 8.77
N LYS A 51 11.43 -7.91 10.02
CA LYS A 51 11.54 -6.55 10.61
C LYS A 51 12.51 -5.62 9.85
N ARG A 52 13.56 -6.16 9.22
CA ARG A 52 14.51 -5.36 8.44
C ARG A 52 13.84 -4.76 7.20
N HIS A 53 13.15 -5.60 6.42
CA HIS A 53 12.40 -5.13 5.24
C HIS A 53 11.23 -4.25 5.65
N PHE A 54 10.56 -4.57 6.76
CA PHE A 54 9.50 -3.75 7.32
C PHE A 54 9.97 -2.31 7.58
N ARG A 55 11.03 -2.14 8.39
CA ARG A 55 11.56 -0.80 8.72
C ARG A 55 12.01 -0.03 7.48
N ARG A 56 12.64 -0.71 6.52
CA ARG A 56 13.02 -0.10 5.23
C ARG A 56 11.80 0.44 4.48
N ILE A 57 10.69 -0.30 4.43
CA ILE A 57 9.48 0.16 3.74
C ILE A 57 8.83 1.31 4.51
N VAL A 58 8.74 1.21 5.83
CA VAL A 58 8.20 2.29 6.68
C VAL A 58 8.99 3.59 6.50
N SER A 59 10.32 3.53 6.40
CA SER A 59 11.13 4.74 6.15
C SER A 59 10.88 5.39 4.79
N LEU A 60 10.34 4.66 3.80
CA LEU A 60 9.97 5.25 2.52
C LEU A 60 8.67 6.06 2.60
N LEU A 61 7.86 5.82 3.63
CA LEU A 61 6.60 6.54 3.87
C LEU A 61 6.83 7.86 4.61
N GLU A 62 7.98 8.01 5.27
CA GLU A 62 8.33 9.22 6.01
C GLU A 62 8.39 10.43 5.07
N GLY A 63 7.60 11.47 5.37
CA GLY A 63 7.54 12.70 4.56
C GLY A 63 6.70 12.61 3.28
N GLN A 64 6.05 11.48 3.00
CA GLN A 64 5.18 11.31 1.83
C GLN A 64 3.72 11.68 2.14
N LYS A 65 2.98 12.10 1.11
CA LYS A 65 1.53 12.28 1.20
C LYS A 65 0.81 10.97 0.92
N ILE A 66 0.28 10.36 1.99
CA ILE A 66 -0.43 9.08 1.93
C ILE A 66 -1.87 9.32 1.48
N ALA A 67 -2.25 8.75 0.33
CA ALA A 67 -3.62 8.84 -0.20
C ALA A 67 -4.61 7.93 0.55
N HIS A 68 -4.13 6.77 0.99
CA HIS A 68 -4.91 5.73 1.63
C HIS A 68 -4.04 4.75 2.42
N GLY A 69 -4.54 4.26 3.57
CA GLY A 69 -3.82 3.42 4.52
C GLY A 69 -2.77 4.19 5.31
N GLY A 70 -1.59 3.61 5.56
CA GLY A 70 -0.59 4.18 6.50
C GLY A 70 -0.42 3.42 7.79
N GLU A 71 -1.30 2.45 8.03
CA GLU A 71 -1.22 1.65 9.24
C GLU A 71 -0.01 0.74 9.18
N THR A 72 0.73 0.68 10.27
CA THR A 72 1.88 -0.19 10.38
C THR A 72 1.86 -0.88 11.74
N ASP A 73 2.27 -2.13 11.78
CA ASP A 73 2.43 -2.91 12.99
C ASP A 73 3.69 -3.78 12.86
N GLU A 74 4.76 -3.34 13.53
CA GLU A 74 6.05 -4.02 13.50
C GLU A 74 6.01 -5.40 14.16
N ALA A 75 5.13 -5.61 15.14
CA ALA A 75 5.05 -6.88 15.87
C ALA A 75 4.58 -8.00 14.94
N SER A 76 3.63 -7.70 14.05
CA SER A 76 3.12 -8.63 13.04
C SER A 76 3.74 -8.44 11.65
N CYS A 77 4.68 -7.50 11.47
CA CYS A 77 5.22 -7.11 10.17
C CYS A 77 4.13 -6.72 9.16
N PHE A 78 3.07 -6.08 9.64
CA PHE A 78 1.92 -5.66 8.85
C PHE A 78 2.07 -4.20 8.41
N ILE A 79 1.86 -3.94 7.13
CA ILE A 79 1.79 -2.60 6.56
C ILE A 79 0.47 -2.54 5.78
N GLY A 80 -0.47 -1.73 6.28
CA GLY A 80 -1.78 -1.53 5.69
C GLY A 80 -1.71 -0.59 4.50
N SER A 81 -2.13 -1.10 3.34
CA SER A 81 -2.20 -0.46 2.01
C SER A 81 -0.95 -0.52 1.11
N CYS A 82 -0.26 -1.66 1.03
CA CYS A 82 0.73 -1.93 -0.02
C CYS A 82 0.17 -1.71 -1.47
N GLY A 83 0.19 -0.47 -1.98
CA GLY A 83 -0.25 -0.10 -3.32
C GLY A 83 -0.86 1.30 -3.48
N ALA A 84 -1.30 1.97 -2.40
CA ALA A 84 -2.03 3.25 -2.47
C ALA A 84 -1.33 4.41 -1.73
N TRP A 85 0.00 4.36 -1.68
CA TRP A 85 0.84 5.31 -0.96
C TRP A 85 1.03 6.65 -1.68
N TRP A 86 0.63 6.73 -2.93
CA TRP A 86 1.08 7.78 -3.85
C TRP A 86 -0.05 8.75 -4.17
N ALA A 87 -0.34 9.69 -3.26
CA ALA A 87 -1.19 10.82 -3.59
C ALA A 87 -0.44 12.03 -4.15
N GLU A 88 0.89 12.13 -4.04
CA GLU A 88 1.63 13.26 -4.62
C GLU A 88 3.13 12.94 -4.60
N ALA A 89 3.65 12.38 -5.69
CA ALA A 89 5.09 12.31 -5.93
C ALA A 89 5.41 12.39 -7.42
N VAL A 90 4.65 13.20 -8.17
CA VAL A 90 5.10 13.74 -9.46
C VAL A 90 4.42 15.10 -9.61
N TRP A 91 5.11 16.13 -9.09
CA TRP A 91 5.22 17.55 -9.51
C TRP A 91 5.64 18.38 -8.30
#